data_AF-A0A2V9BC53-F1
#
_entry.id   AF-A0A2V9BC53-F1
#
_cell.length_a   1.000
_cell.length_b   1.000
_cell.length_c   1.000
_cell.angle_alpha   90.00
_cell.angle_beta   90.00
_cell.angle_gamma   90.00
#
_symmetry.space_group_name_H-M   'P 1'
#
loop_
_entity.id
_entity.type
_entity.pdbx_description
1 polymer ?
#
loop_
_entity_poly.entity_id
_entity_poly.type
_entity_poly.pdbx_seq_one_letter_code
_entity_poly.pdbx_strand_id
1 'polypeptide(L)'
;MWSDNETSIDLLGFQHLTKAACDIVKNKRLLPATIGIYGDRGSGKSSLIQMVKAELEKDEDIVVLSFNGWLFEVFEDAKTALMGTILEELLSHRNFLRKASEEAKKLGKRLLKACELIEGCHGDRSSF
;
A
#
# COMPACT_ATOMS: atom_id res chain seq x y z
N MET A 1 -3.08 -24.84 14.06
CA MET A 1 -3.12 -24.03 12.83
C MET A 1 -1.87 -23.16 12.85
N TRP A 2 -0.87 -23.48 12.02
CA TRP A 2 0.41 -22.75 12.05
C TRP A 2 0.22 -21.32 11.54
N SER A 3 0.81 -20.36 12.26
CA SER A 3 0.84 -18.95 11.87
C SER A 3 1.78 -18.79 10.68
N ASP A 4 1.22 -18.53 9.51
CA ASP A 4 1.96 -18.07 8.34
C ASP A 4 2.36 -16.61 8.61
N ASN A 5 3.51 -16.40 9.23
CA ASN A 5 4.03 -15.07 9.52
C ASN A 5 4.98 -14.63 8.40
N GLU A 6 4.57 -13.60 7.68
CA GLU A 6 5.43 -12.91 6.72
C GLU A 6 6.70 -12.42 7.45
N THR A 7 7.85 -12.70 6.86
CA THR A 7 9.16 -12.47 7.49
C THR A 7 10.00 -11.56 6.61
N SER A 8 10.67 -10.59 7.23
CA SER A 8 11.58 -9.63 6.60
C SER A 8 13.02 -10.14 6.46
N ILE A 9 13.28 -11.39 6.86
CA ILE A 9 14.58 -12.05 6.81
C ILE A 9 14.61 -13.01 5.63
N ASP A 10 15.56 -12.80 4.72
CA ASP A 10 15.70 -13.64 3.53
C ASP A 10 16.33 -14.99 3.86
N LEU A 11 15.48 -16.00 4.07
CA LEU A 11 15.88 -17.40 4.24
C LEU A 11 15.79 -18.21 2.94
N LEU A 12 15.25 -17.63 1.86
CA LEU A 12 14.95 -18.30 0.60
C LEU A 12 15.75 -17.75 -0.60
N GLY A 13 16.62 -16.76 -0.38
CA GLY A 13 17.45 -16.15 -1.41
C GLY A 13 16.71 -15.13 -2.29
N PHE A 14 15.62 -14.53 -1.83
CA PHE A 14 14.83 -13.54 -2.57
C PHE A 14 15.50 -12.18 -2.73
N GLN A 15 16.63 -11.91 -2.08
CA GLN A 15 17.37 -10.64 -2.21
C GLN A 15 17.56 -10.18 -3.66
N HIS A 16 17.87 -11.08 -4.58
CA HIS A 16 18.06 -10.73 -5.99
C HIS A 16 16.76 -10.26 -6.66
N LEU A 17 15.62 -10.87 -6.33
CA LEU A 17 14.31 -10.48 -6.84
C LEU A 17 13.84 -9.17 -6.21
N THR A 18 14.01 -9.01 -4.90
CA THR A 18 13.71 -7.78 -4.19
C THR A 18 14.50 -6.61 -4.78
N LYS A 19 15.79 -6.80 -5.03
CA LYS A 19 16.64 -5.78 -5.65
C LYS A 19 16.18 -5.44 -7.07
N ALA A 20 15.89 -6.44 -7.90
CA ALA A 20 15.41 -6.21 -9.26
C ALA A 20 14.11 -5.39 -9.27
N ALA A 21 13.15 -5.72 -8.40
CA ALA A 21 11.91 -4.95 -8.25
C ALA A 21 12.19 -3.50 -7.83
N CYS A 22 13.07 -3.28 -6.84
CA CYS A 22 13.44 -1.94 -6.38
C CYS A 22 14.15 -1.12 -7.47
N ASP A 23 15.04 -1.75 -8.24
CA ASP A 23 15.78 -1.09 -9.32
C ASP A 23 14.83 -0.64 -10.44
N ILE A 24 13.79 -1.42 -10.74
CA ILE A 24 12.74 -1.02 -11.69
C ILE A 24 11.98 0.19 -11.15
N VAL A 25 11.52 0.13 -9.90
CA VAL A 25 10.73 1.22 -9.27
C VAL A 25 11.52 2.53 -9.20
N LYS A 26 12.83 2.47 -8.90
CA LYS A 26 13.70 3.66 -8.80
C LYS A 26 14.13 4.23 -10.16
N ASN A 27 13.89 3.51 -11.26
CA ASN A 27 14.28 3.96 -12.59
C ASN A 27 13.15 4.72 -13.30
N LYS A 28 13.24 6.06 -13.29
CA LYS A 28 12.25 6.95 -13.93
C LYS A 28 11.98 6.67 -15.40
N ARG A 29 12.92 6.05 -16.15
CA ARG A 29 12.71 5.71 -17.57
C ARG A 29 11.82 4.47 -17.76
N LEU A 30 11.64 3.68 -16.70
CA LEU A 30 10.80 2.48 -16.71
C LEU A 30 9.40 2.75 -16.14
N LEU A 31 9.14 3.96 -15.63
CA LEU A 31 7.83 4.32 -15.07
C LEU A 31 6.90 4.89 -16.16
N PRO A 32 5.60 4.56 -16.13
CA PRO A 32 4.91 3.71 -15.16
C PRO A 32 5.19 2.22 -15.39
N ALA A 33 5.40 1.46 -14.30
CA ALA A 33 5.67 0.02 -14.34
C ALA A 33 4.62 -0.77 -13.55
N THR A 34 4.31 -1.98 -14.01
CA THR A 34 3.52 -2.96 -13.28
C THR A 34 4.33 -4.24 -13.14
N ILE A 35 4.47 -4.74 -11.91
CA ILE A 35 5.26 -5.93 -11.60
C ILE A 35 4.30 -6.98 -11.02
N GLY A 36 4.18 -8.12 -11.69
CA GLY A 36 3.43 -9.28 -11.19
C GLY A 36 4.36 -10.30 -10.54
N ILE A 37 4.00 -10.79 -9.36
CA ILE A 37 4.74 -11.83 -8.63
C ILE A 37 3.90 -13.11 -8.65
N TYR A 38 4.43 -14.16 -9.29
CA TYR A 38 3.75 -15.44 -9.48
C TYR A 38 4.53 -16.58 -8.83
N GLY A 39 3.82 -17.62 -8.39
CA GLY A 39 4.41 -18.79 -7.76
C GLY A 39 3.42 -19.55 -6.89
N ASP A 40 3.78 -20.76 -6.47
CA ASP A 40 2.90 -21.67 -5.73
C ASP A 40 2.56 -21.17 -4.32
N ARG A 41 1.44 -21.64 -3.75
CA ARG A 41 1.08 -21.30 -2.36
C ARG A 41 2.20 -21.75 -1.41
N GLY A 42 2.62 -20.87 -0.50
CA GLY A 42 3.75 -21.14 0.41
C GLY A 42 5.13 -20.82 -0.17
N SER A 43 5.23 -20.36 -1.43
CA SER A 43 6.51 -19.99 -2.05
C SER A 43 7.12 -18.67 -1.55
N GLY A 44 6.58 -18.06 -0.48
CA GLY A 44 7.12 -16.82 0.10
C GLY A 44 6.88 -15.53 -0.69
N LYS A 45 5.90 -15.50 -1.61
CA LYS A 45 5.54 -14.28 -2.38
C LYS A 45 5.21 -13.09 -1.48
N SER A 46 4.40 -13.31 -0.45
CA SER A 46 4.06 -12.23 0.49
C SER A 46 5.29 -11.71 1.22
N SER A 47 6.18 -12.61 1.67
CA SER A 47 7.48 -12.21 2.24
C SER A 47 8.33 -11.40 1.26
N LEU A 48 8.36 -11.76 -0.03
CA LEU A 48 9.05 -10.98 -1.05
C LEU A 48 8.45 -9.57 -1.19
N ILE A 49 7.13 -9.45 -1.24
CA ILE A 49 6.43 -8.16 -1.28
C ILE A 49 6.77 -7.32 -0.04
N GLN A 50 6.77 -7.92 1.16
CA GLN A 50 7.16 -7.23 2.40
C GLN A 50 8.62 -6.76 2.37
N MET A 51 9.54 -7.57 1.82
CA MET A 51 10.94 -7.15 1.67
C MET A 51 11.10 -5.99 0.68
N VAL A 52 10.36 -6.01 -0.44
CA VAL A 52 10.34 -4.87 -1.39
C VAL A 52 9.79 -3.62 -0.72
N LYS A 53 8.67 -3.75 0.01
CA LYS A 53 8.09 -2.65 0.79
C LYS A 53 9.11 -2.06 1.76
N ALA A 54 9.72 -2.88 2.61
CA ALA A 54 10.68 -2.44 3.62
C ALA A 54 11.93 -1.77 3.01
N GLU A 55 12.33 -2.15 1.80
CA GLU A 55 13.45 -1.51 1.10
C GLU A 55 13.06 -0.16 0.48
N LEU A 56 11.86 -0.06 -0.08
CA LEU A 56 11.34 1.18 -0.67
C LEU A 56 10.98 2.23 0.39
N GLU A 57 10.49 1.82 1.57
CA GLU A 57 10.18 2.72 2.69
C GLU A 57 11.40 3.42 3.29
N LYS A 58 12.63 2.94 2.99
CA LYS A 58 13.88 3.62 3.38
C LYS A 58 14.13 4.90 2.57
N ASP A 59 13.46 5.07 1.44
CA ASP A 59 13.63 6.21 0.55
C ASP A 59 12.58 7.28 0.84
N GLU A 60 13.00 8.44 1.36
CA GLU A 60 12.09 9.53 1.74
C GLU A 60 11.31 10.14 0.56
N ASP A 61 11.77 9.91 -0.68
CA ASP A 61 11.11 10.38 -1.90
C ASP A 61 10.04 9.41 -2.41
N ILE A 62 9.90 8.23 -1.80
CA ILE A 62 8.93 7.20 -2.17
C ILE A 62 7.89 7.07 -1.05
N VAL A 63 6.62 7.07 -1.43
CA VAL A 63 5.51 6.69 -0.54
C VAL A 63 5.05 5.31 -0.98
N VAL A 64 5.15 4.32 -0.08
CA VAL A 64 4.70 2.96 -0.33
C VAL A 64 3.31 2.79 0.26
N LEU A 65 2.36 2.37 -0.56
CA LEU A 65 0.99 2.11 -0.15
C LEU A 65 0.72 0.62 -0.17
N SER A 66 0.10 0.09 0.89
CA SER A 66 -0.20 -1.35 1.00
C SER A 66 -1.70 -1.61 0.91
N PHE A 67 -2.10 -2.49 0.00
CA PHE A 67 -3.50 -2.82 -0.22
C PHE A 67 -3.71 -4.33 -0.18
N ASN A 68 -4.66 -4.79 0.65
CA ASN A 68 -5.09 -6.18 0.70
C ASN A 68 -6.49 -6.32 0.11
N GLY A 69 -6.58 -6.82 -1.13
CA GLY A 69 -7.85 -6.94 -1.86
C GLY A 69 -8.93 -7.75 -1.13
N TRP A 70 -8.55 -8.73 -0.30
CA TRP A 70 -9.51 -9.54 0.45
C TRP A 70 -10.29 -8.74 1.50
N LEU A 71 -9.67 -7.72 2.11
CA LEU A 71 -10.36 -6.85 3.06
C LEU A 71 -11.47 -6.05 2.36
N PHE A 72 -11.33 -5.80 1.06
CA PHE A 72 -12.23 -4.93 0.30
C PHE A 72 -13.31 -5.67 -0.48
N GLU A 73 -13.26 -7.01 -0.58
CA GLU A 73 -14.33 -7.83 -1.17
C GLU A 73 -15.66 -7.74 -0.39
N VAL A 74 -15.59 -7.36 0.89
CA VAL A 74 -16.76 -7.18 1.75
C VAL A 74 -17.45 -5.83 1.52
N PHE A 75 -16.80 -4.88 0.84
CA PHE A 75 -17.36 -3.55 0.61
C PHE A 75 -18.15 -3.51 -0.69
N GLU A 76 -19.42 -3.10 -0.61
CA GLU A 76 -20.24 -2.83 -1.81
C GLU A 76 -19.57 -1.76 -2.71
N ASP A 77 -18.79 -0.86 -2.12
CA ASP A 77 -18.03 0.20 -2.81
C ASP A 77 -16.51 0.09 -2.61
N ALA A 78 -15.92 -1.04 -3.02
CA ALA A 78 -14.47 -1.29 -2.94
C ALA A 78 -13.59 -0.16 -3.54
N LYS A 79 -14.09 0.58 -4.54
CA LYS A 79 -13.39 1.73 -5.14
C LYS A 79 -13.29 2.91 -4.17
N THR A 80 -14.36 3.21 -3.44
CA THR A 80 -14.39 4.31 -2.46
C THR A 80 -13.47 3.99 -1.29
N ALA A 81 -13.51 2.74 -0.81
CA ALA A 81 -12.68 2.27 0.29
C ALA A 81 -11.18 2.23 -0.06
N LEU A 82 -10.85 1.82 -1.29
CA LEU A 82 -9.48 1.93 -1.81
C LEU A 82 -9.01 3.40 -1.84
N MET A 83 -9.84 4.31 -2.33
CA MET A 83 -9.49 5.74 -2.41
C MET A 83 -9.36 6.37 -1.02
N GLY A 84 -10.24 6.03 -0.08
CA GLY A 84 -10.15 6.46 1.31
C GLY A 84 -8.82 6.03 1.94
N THR A 85 -8.48 4.75 1.79
CA THR A 85 -7.21 4.18 2.30
C THR A 85 -5.99 4.88 1.70
N ILE A 86 -5.98 5.10 0.38
CA ILE A 86 -4.88 5.82 -0.30
C ILE A 86 -4.76 7.25 0.25
N LEU A 87 -5.87 7.96 0.42
CA LEU A 87 -5.88 9.33 0.94
C LEU A 87 -5.41 9.39 2.40
N GLU A 88 -5.84 8.45 3.23
CA GLU A 88 -5.42 8.35 4.63
C GLU A 88 -3.92 8.06 4.76
N GLU A 89 -3.40 7.08 4.02
CA GLU A 89 -1.98 6.78 3.98
C GLU A 89 -1.18 7.98 3.44
N LEU A 90 -1.61 8.63 2.36
CA LEU A 90 -0.92 9.83 1.84
C LEU A 90 -0.90 10.99 2.85
N LEU A 91 -2.02 11.22 3.56
CA LEU A 91 -2.12 12.30 4.54
C LEU A 91 -1.36 11.99 5.84
N SER A 92 -1.17 10.72 6.20
CA SER A 92 -0.39 10.33 7.38
C SER A 92 1.13 10.38 7.12
N HIS A 93 1.57 10.33 5.87
CA HIS A 93 2.98 10.46 5.50
C HIS A 93 3.48 11.91 5.63
N ARG A 94 4.28 12.16 6.68
CA ARG A 94 4.85 13.48 7.00
C ARG A 94 5.62 14.13 5.86
N ASN A 95 6.33 13.34 5.05
CA ASN A 95 7.11 13.84 3.92
C ASN A 95 6.23 14.38 2.79
N PHE A 96 5.11 13.70 2.50
CA PHE A 96 4.10 14.21 1.58
C PHE A 96 3.53 15.53 2.09
N LEU A 97 3.15 15.60 3.37
CA LEU A 97 2.67 16.84 3.97
C LEU A 97 3.72 17.97 3.95
N ARG A 98 5.01 17.68 4.06
CA ARG A 98 6.05 18.72 4.01
C ARG A 98 6.18 19.33 2.60
N LYS A 99 6.08 18.51 1.56
CA LYS A 99 6.22 18.94 0.15
C LYS A 99 4.90 19.40 -0.48
N ALA A 100 3.76 18.98 0.04
CA ALA A 100 2.44 19.33 -0.49
C ALA A 100 2.05 20.77 -0.14
N SER A 101 1.45 21.46 -1.12
CA SER A 101 0.85 22.78 -0.92
C SER A 101 -0.30 22.72 0.09
N GLU A 102 -0.62 23.85 0.73
CA GLU A 102 -1.79 23.92 1.61
C GLU A 102 -3.10 23.53 0.92
N GLU A 103 -3.25 23.89 -0.35
CA GLU A 103 -4.42 23.54 -1.16
C GLU A 103 -4.55 22.03 -1.36
N ALA A 104 -3.45 21.33 -1.63
CA ALA A 104 -3.44 19.88 -1.77
C ALA A 104 -3.83 19.17 -0.46
N LYS A 105 -3.35 19.68 0.68
CA LYS A 105 -3.74 19.17 2.02
C LYS A 105 -5.22 19.39 2.29
N LYS A 106 -5.74 20.58 1.99
CA LYS A 106 -7.17 20.90 2.17
C LYS A 106 -8.04 20.02 1.28
N LEU A 107 -7.66 19.81 0.02
CA LEU A 107 -8.37 18.95 -0.90
C LEU A 107 -8.37 17.50 -0.41
N GLY A 108 -7.22 16.95 -0.03
CA GLY A 108 -7.11 15.59 0.49
C GLY A 108 -8.00 15.36 1.72
N LYS A 109 -8.01 16.30 2.68
CA LYS A 109 -8.90 16.23 3.86
C LYS A 109 -10.38 16.27 3.50
N ARG A 110 -10.77 17.06 2.50
CA ARG A 110 -12.17 17.14 2.03
C ARG A 110 -12.60 15.85 1.36
N LEU A 111 -11.73 15.27 0.52
CA LEU A 111 -11.99 14.00 -0.15
C LEU A 111 -12.07 12.84 0.84
N LEU A 112 -11.16 12.79 1.83
CA LEU A 112 -11.20 11.77 2.87
C LEU A 112 -12.53 11.82 3.64
N LYS A 113 -12.95 13.01 4.07
CA LYS A 113 -14.24 13.19 4.74
C LYS A 113 -15.43 12.79 3.86
N ALA A 114 -15.34 13.00 2.55
CA ALA A 114 -16.38 12.57 1.61
C ALA A 114 -16.42 11.03 1.48
N CYS A 115 -15.27 10.36 1.43
CA CYS A 115 -15.17 8.90 1.46
C CYS A 115 -15.75 8.32 2.76
N GLU A 116 -15.40 8.88 3.93
CA GLU A 116 -15.94 8.48 5.24
C GLU A 116 -17.46 8.65 5.31
N LEU A 117 -18.00 9.71 4.71
CA LEU A 117 -19.45 9.92 4.65
C LEU A 117 -20.16 8.88 3.78
N ILE A 118 -19.54 8.45 2.68
CA ILE A 118 -20.10 7.42 1.79
C ILE A 118 -20.08 6.05 2.49
N GLU A 119 -18.96 5.72 3.16
CA GLU A 119 -18.84 4.49 3.95
C GLU A 119 -19.79 4.49 5.16
N GLY A 120 -19.87 5.61 5.90
CA GLY A 120 -20.75 5.78 7.05
C GLY A 120 -22.24 5.84 6.70
N CYS A 121 -22.61 6.24 5.46
CA CYS A 121 -23.98 6.12 4.97
C CYS A 121 -24.40 4.66 4.71
N HIS A 122 -23.46 3.69 4.71
CA HIS A 122 -23.73 2.28 4.43
C HIS A 122 -23.54 1.36 5.64
N GLY A 123 -23.13 1.88 6.81
CA GLY A 123 -23.11 1.06 8.01
C GLY A 123 -22.64 1.80 9.26
N ASP A 124 -23.58 2.04 10.18
CA ASP A 124 -23.29 1.86 11.59
C ASP A 124 -22.69 0.45 11.77
N ARG A 125 -21.45 0.36 12.26
CA ARG A 125 -21.04 -0.67 13.21
C ARG A 125 -19.64 -0.41 13.76
N SER A 126 -19.66 0.18 14.95
CA SER A 126 -18.75 -0.19 16.02
C SER A 126 -18.67 -1.72 16.19
N SER A 127 -17.52 -2.18 16.69
CA SER A 127 -17.15 -3.57 17.04
C SER A 127 -16.85 -4.54 15.89
N PHE A 128 -15.56 -4.62 15.50
CA PHE A 128 -14.71 -5.83 15.63
C PHE A 128 -13.25 -5.42 15.80
#